data_AF-A0A8S1EX59-F1
#
_entry.id   AF-A0A8S1EX59-F1
#
_cell.length_a   1.000
_cell.length_b   1.000
_cell.length_c   1.000
_cell.angle_alpha   90.00
_cell.angle_beta   90.00
_cell.angle_gamma   90.00
#
_symmetry.space_group_name_H-M   'P 1'
#
loop_
_entity.id
_entity.type
_entity.pdbx_description
1 polymer ?
#
loop_
_entity_poly.entity_id
_entity_poly.type
_entity_poly.pdbx_seq_one_letter_code
_entity_poly.pdbx_strand_id
1 'polypeptide(L)'
;MPLEFFFYLFLGIFLFTLSLFLLITILVNSRLRDKYSIFSVKFLVDVILGLFLIILACLDRNSSERVCGATLVLSSSIPLLQVLLLLCEVIDWSLAAFSPVYFHQSSLFSRVLPFIAGAVCYFVILTALVVIDATVPMHSCTRSPEASAVITCYDFSLAITTVCVIILSVLLHKNLNSSYFKPVMLHFLATIFLEEIPLLACIILKYYNPKKAIFAADLTNWLVCVHSIFHTAYFIGNHQDFREIMYSKMQRFSRKLAGK
;
A
#
# COMPACT_ATOMS: atom_id res chain seq x y z
N MET A 1 14.25 -20.80 -11.85
CA MET A 1 13.38 -19.64 -11.58
C MET A 1 14.15 -18.62 -10.77
N PRO A 2 14.08 -17.33 -11.11
CA PRO A 2 14.80 -16.28 -10.39
C PRO A 2 14.25 -16.13 -8.96
N LEU A 3 15.09 -15.68 -8.03
CA LEU A 3 14.72 -15.46 -6.62
C LEU A 3 13.55 -14.47 -6.47
N GLU A 4 13.48 -13.47 -7.34
CA GLU A 4 12.42 -12.45 -7.41
C GLU A 4 11.03 -13.07 -7.55
N PHE A 5 10.90 -14.12 -8.37
CA PHE A 5 9.64 -14.85 -8.58
C PHE A 5 9.07 -15.35 -7.25
N PHE A 6 9.92 -15.99 -6.44
CA PHE A 6 9.49 -16.58 -5.18
C PHE A 6 9.07 -15.52 -4.16
N PHE A 7 9.79 -14.40 -4.09
CA PHE A 7 9.43 -13.30 -3.19
C PHE A 7 8.11 -12.65 -3.59
N TYR A 8 7.94 -12.31 -4.87
CA TYR A 8 6.69 -11.72 -5.36
C TYR A 8 5.50 -12.64 -5.14
N LEU A 9 5.64 -13.93 -5.47
CA LEU A 9 4.56 -14.89 -5.31
C LEU A 9 4.22 -15.12 -3.83
N PHE A 10 5.22 -15.34 -2.98
CA PHE A 10 5.00 -15.58 -1.55
C PHE A 10 4.37 -14.38 -0.86
N LEU A 11 4.95 -13.19 -1.02
CA LEU A 11 4.44 -11.96 -0.41
C LEU A 11 3.05 -11.62 -0.96
N GLY A 12 2.86 -11.74 -2.27
CA GLY A 12 1.58 -11.48 -2.94
C GLY A 12 0.46 -12.39 -2.44
N ILE A 13 0.68 -13.72 -2.41
CA ILE A 13 -0.30 -14.69 -1.90
C ILE A 13 -0.60 -14.42 -0.42
N PHE A 14 0.45 -14.18 0.38
CA PHE A 14 0.30 -13.95 1.82
C PHE A 14 -0.55 -12.70 2.09
N LEU A 15 -0.19 -11.56 1.47
CA LEU A 15 -0.90 -10.31 1.63
C LEU A 15 -2.34 -10.40 1.11
N PHE A 16 -2.52 -10.98 -0.08
CA PHE A 16 -3.85 -11.18 -0.68
C PHE A 16 -4.76 -11.98 0.25
N THR A 17 -4.27 -13.14 0.71
CA THR A 17 -5.07 -14.05 1.55
C THR A 17 -5.42 -13.41 2.89
N LEU A 18 -4.43 -12.79 3.54
CA LEU A 18 -4.62 -12.12 4.83
C LEU A 18 -5.64 -10.97 4.69
N SER A 19 -5.44 -10.08 3.73
CA SER A 19 -6.27 -8.89 3.55
C SER A 19 -7.68 -9.22 3.12
N LEU A 20 -7.85 -10.20 2.21
CA LEU A 20 -9.17 -10.67 1.79
C LEU A 20 -9.94 -11.27 2.96
N PHE A 21 -9.27 -12.09 3.76
CA PHE A 21 -9.88 -12.70 4.93
C PHE A 21 -10.34 -11.65 5.97
N LEU A 22 -9.54 -10.58 6.18
CA LEU A 22 -9.89 -9.48 7.08
C LEU A 22 -11.06 -8.65 6.54
N LEU A 23 -11.02 -8.32 5.25
CA LEU A 23 -12.09 -7.61 4.56
C LEU A 23 -13.42 -8.36 4.69
N ILE A 24 -13.45 -9.65 4.36
CA ILE A 24 -14.65 -10.50 4.52
C ILE A 24 -15.13 -10.50 5.97
N THR A 25 -14.20 -10.54 6.93
CA THR A 25 -14.55 -10.55 8.36
C THR A 25 -15.26 -9.26 8.79
N ILE A 26 -14.82 -8.10 8.29
CA ILE A 26 -15.50 -6.82 8.55
C ILE A 26 -16.86 -6.78 7.85
N LEU A 27 -16.93 -7.17 6.58
CA LEU A 27 -18.16 -7.05 5.78
C LEU A 27 -19.29 -7.94 6.31
N VAL A 28 -18.96 -9.15 6.79
CA VAL A 28 -19.94 -10.13 7.28
C VAL A 28 -20.38 -9.84 8.72
N ASN A 29 -19.56 -9.18 9.54
CA ASN A 29 -19.91 -8.88 10.92
C ASN A 29 -20.41 -7.44 11.07
N SER A 30 -21.71 -7.26 11.29
CA SER A 30 -22.34 -5.92 11.40
C SER A 30 -21.67 -5.03 12.43
N ARG A 31 -21.34 -5.57 13.62
CA ARG A 31 -20.67 -4.82 14.69
C ARG A 31 -19.28 -4.32 14.26
N LEU A 32 -18.51 -5.14 13.56
CA LEU A 32 -17.21 -4.72 13.02
C LEU A 32 -17.37 -3.72 11.88
N ARG A 33 -18.35 -3.92 11.01
CA ARG A 33 -18.64 -3.02 9.89
C ARG A 33 -18.91 -1.61 10.39
N ASP A 34 -19.74 -1.45 11.41
CA ASP A 34 -20.10 -0.12 11.93
C ASP A 34 -18.90 0.62 12.52
N LYS A 35 -17.97 -0.12 13.14
CA LYS A 35 -16.80 0.45 13.84
C LYS A 35 -15.56 0.62 12.96
N TYR A 36 -15.38 -0.26 11.97
CA TYR A 36 -14.15 -0.38 11.18
C TYR A 36 -14.39 -0.27 9.67
N SER A 37 -15.54 0.26 9.23
CA SER A 37 -15.87 0.40 7.81
C SER A 37 -14.76 1.08 7.00
N ILE A 38 -14.12 2.11 7.57
CA ILE A 38 -13.03 2.85 6.93
C ILE A 38 -11.80 1.97 6.63
N PHE A 39 -11.50 1.00 7.52
CA PHE A 39 -10.41 0.04 7.32
C PHE A 39 -10.71 -0.98 6.21
N SER A 40 -11.97 -1.14 5.80
CA SER A 40 -12.31 -1.98 4.64
C SER A 40 -11.65 -1.46 3.36
N VAL A 41 -11.49 -0.14 3.24
CA VAL A 41 -10.80 0.48 2.10
C VAL A 41 -9.32 0.07 2.10
N LYS A 42 -8.66 0.12 3.26
CA LYS A 42 -7.27 -0.35 3.41
C LYS A 42 -7.14 -1.81 2.98
N PHE A 43 -7.96 -2.71 3.52
CA PHE A 43 -7.85 -4.13 3.17
C PHE A 43 -8.17 -4.40 1.70
N LEU A 44 -9.06 -3.62 1.09
CA LEU A 44 -9.29 -3.69 -0.36
C LEU A 44 -8.04 -3.28 -1.15
N VAL A 45 -7.38 -2.19 -0.75
CA VAL A 45 -6.12 -1.77 -1.37
C VAL A 45 -5.03 -2.83 -1.19
N ASP A 46 -4.90 -3.42 -0.01
CA ASP A 46 -3.92 -4.48 0.24
C ASP A 46 -4.22 -5.76 -0.56
N VAL A 47 -5.49 -6.07 -0.83
CA VAL A 47 -5.89 -7.14 -1.77
C VAL A 47 -5.40 -6.82 -3.19
N ILE A 48 -5.62 -5.59 -3.67
CA ILE A 48 -5.18 -5.15 -5.00
C ILE A 48 -3.64 -5.18 -5.09
N LEU A 49 -2.95 -4.72 -4.04
CA LEU A 49 -1.49 -4.77 -3.93
C LEU A 49 -0.98 -6.22 -4.03
N GLY A 50 -1.61 -7.15 -3.30
CA GLY A 50 -1.29 -8.57 -3.37
C GLY A 50 -1.47 -9.15 -4.78
N LEU A 51 -2.54 -8.76 -5.48
CA LEU A 51 -2.76 -9.15 -6.88
C LEU A 51 -1.68 -8.61 -7.81
N PHE A 52 -1.27 -7.34 -7.67
CA PHE A 52 -0.18 -6.79 -8.49
C PHE A 52 1.14 -7.54 -8.29
N LEU A 53 1.48 -7.89 -7.05
CA LEU A 53 2.68 -8.69 -6.76
C LEU A 53 2.60 -10.09 -7.40
N ILE A 54 1.43 -10.74 -7.35
CA ILE A 54 1.23 -12.04 -8.02
C ILE A 54 1.36 -11.90 -9.54
N ILE A 55 0.79 -10.85 -10.13
CA ILE A 55 0.91 -10.58 -11.57
C ILE A 55 2.38 -10.34 -11.94
N LEU A 56 3.11 -9.54 -11.16
CA LEU A 56 4.54 -9.31 -11.37
C LEU A 56 5.37 -10.60 -11.31
N ALA A 57 5.00 -11.55 -10.43
CA ALA A 57 5.65 -12.86 -10.40
C ALA A 57 5.45 -13.64 -11.72
N CYS A 58 4.29 -13.49 -12.36
CA CYS A 58 3.97 -14.20 -13.59
C CYS A 58 4.53 -13.54 -14.86
N LEU A 59 5.01 -12.30 -14.79
CA LEU A 59 5.55 -11.58 -15.94
C LEU A 59 7.06 -11.80 -16.08
N ASP A 60 7.47 -12.41 -17.18
CA ASP A 60 8.89 -12.47 -17.54
C ASP A 60 9.30 -11.18 -18.28
N ARG A 61 9.89 -10.24 -17.53
CA ARG A 61 10.36 -8.95 -18.06
C ARG A 61 11.39 -9.06 -19.20
N ASN A 62 12.04 -10.21 -19.35
CA ASN A 62 13.02 -10.45 -20.42
C ASN A 62 12.40 -11.04 -21.69
N SER A 63 11.12 -11.40 -21.66
CA SER A 63 10.44 -12.05 -22.78
C SER A 63 10.18 -11.12 -23.97
N SER A 64 9.85 -9.85 -23.70
CA SER A 64 9.66 -8.81 -24.72
C SER A 64 9.67 -7.41 -24.12
N GLU A 65 9.97 -6.40 -24.93
CA GLU A 65 9.91 -4.98 -24.54
C GLU A 65 8.51 -4.58 -24.04
N ARG A 66 7.44 -5.14 -24.62
CA ARG A 66 6.05 -4.90 -24.16
C ARG A 66 5.80 -5.43 -22.77
N VAL A 67 6.26 -6.64 -22.47
CA VAL A 67 6.11 -7.23 -21.13
C VAL A 67 6.97 -6.47 -20.12
N CYS A 68 8.15 -5.99 -20.53
CA CYS A 68 8.98 -5.14 -19.70
C CYS A 68 8.31 -3.81 -19.35
N GLY A 69 7.73 -3.10 -20.33
CA GLY A 69 6.98 -1.85 -20.12
C GLY A 69 5.80 -2.02 -19.16
N ALA A 70 4.97 -3.05 -19.39
CA ALA A 70 3.87 -3.39 -18.49
C ALA A 70 4.33 -3.73 -17.06
N THR A 71 5.46 -4.43 -16.92
CA THR A 71 6.09 -4.73 -15.62
C THR A 71 6.48 -3.43 -14.91
N LEU A 72 7.04 -2.46 -15.65
CA LEU A 72 7.45 -1.17 -15.09
C LEU A 72 6.24 -0.34 -14.61
N VAL A 73 5.16 -0.31 -15.42
CA VAL A 73 3.91 0.37 -15.06
C VAL A 73 3.33 -0.21 -13.78
N LEU A 74 3.19 -1.55 -13.70
CA LEU A 74 2.70 -2.23 -12.50
C LEU A 74 3.62 -2.04 -11.29
N SER A 75 4.94 -2.12 -11.49
CA SER A 75 5.91 -1.91 -10.43
C SER A 75 5.82 -0.50 -9.86
N SER A 76 5.70 0.52 -10.71
CA SER A 76 5.66 1.91 -10.27
C SER A 76 4.31 2.31 -9.66
N SER A 77 3.24 1.59 -9.97
CA SER A 77 1.91 1.84 -9.42
C SER A 77 1.71 1.28 -8.01
N ILE A 78 2.45 0.24 -7.63
CA ILE A 78 2.46 -0.36 -6.27
C ILE A 78 2.74 0.68 -5.18
N PRO A 79 3.89 1.40 -5.18
CA PRO A 79 4.15 2.42 -4.18
C PRO A 79 3.15 3.57 -4.28
N LEU A 80 2.77 4.00 -5.49
CA LEU A 80 1.79 5.08 -5.66
C LEU A 80 0.45 4.76 -4.98
N LEU A 81 -0.07 3.56 -5.19
CA LEU A 81 -1.33 3.11 -4.58
C LEU A 81 -1.23 3.13 -3.05
N GLN A 82 -0.11 2.64 -2.51
CA GLN A 82 0.11 2.58 -1.07
C GLN A 82 0.28 3.98 -0.44
N VAL A 83 1.02 4.89 -1.07
CA VAL A 83 1.27 6.22 -0.50
C VAL A 83 0.04 7.13 -0.59
N LEU A 84 -0.83 6.93 -1.60
CA LEU A 84 -2.12 7.61 -1.68
C LEU A 84 -3.07 7.15 -0.57
N LEU A 85 -3.08 5.85 -0.26
CA LEU A 85 -3.80 5.32 0.90
C LEU A 85 -3.26 5.92 2.20
N LEU A 86 -1.94 5.95 2.37
CA LEU A 86 -1.29 6.55 3.54
C LEU A 86 -1.67 8.04 3.69
N LEU A 87 -1.67 8.81 2.60
CA LEU A 87 -2.08 10.21 2.63
C LEU A 87 -3.52 10.36 3.15
N CYS A 88 -4.43 9.52 2.69
CA CYS A 88 -5.82 9.52 3.15
C CYS A 88 -5.93 9.22 4.65
N GLU A 89 -5.16 8.24 5.14
CA GLU A 89 -5.11 7.87 6.56
C GLU A 89 -4.53 8.99 7.42
N VAL A 90 -3.44 9.61 6.98
CA VAL A 90 -2.80 10.74 7.66
C VAL A 90 -3.74 11.94 7.74
N ILE A 91 -4.54 12.21 6.69
CA ILE A 91 -5.59 13.23 6.72
C ILE A 91 -6.67 12.87 7.75
N ASP A 92 -7.17 11.62 7.77
CA ASP A 92 -8.18 11.18 8.74
C ASP A 92 -7.68 11.31 10.19
N TRP A 93 -6.42 10.93 10.46
CA TRP A 93 -5.81 11.11 11.78
C TRP A 93 -5.58 12.58 12.14
N SER A 94 -5.22 13.40 11.16
CA SER A 94 -5.07 14.85 11.37
C SER A 94 -6.39 15.49 11.78
N LEU A 95 -7.49 15.12 11.12
CA LEU A 95 -8.83 15.57 11.48
C LEU A 95 -9.23 15.07 12.87
N ALA A 96 -8.94 13.81 13.20
CA ALA A 96 -9.22 13.25 14.51
C ALA A 96 -8.44 13.97 15.63
N ALA A 97 -7.18 14.31 15.39
CA ALA A 97 -6.29 14.91 16.39
C ALA A 97 -6.52 16.42 16.57
N PHE A 98 -6.70 17.17 15.48
CA PHE A 98 -6.78 18.63 15.52
C PHE A 98 -8.22 19.16 15.52
N SER A 99 -9.19 18.39 15.00
CA SER A 99 -10.59 18.81 14.87
C SER A 99 -11.57 17.74 15.39
N PRO A 100 -11.43 17.28 16.65
CA PRO A 100 -12.17 16.11 17.16
C PRO A 100 -13.70 16.30 17.14
N VAL A 101 -14.19 17.52 17.38
CA VAL A 101 -15.64 17.82 17.35
C VAL A 101 -16.21 17.60 15.95
N TYR A 102 -15.54 18.13 14.92
CA TYR A 102 -15.92 17.92 13.52
C TYR A 102 -15.81 16.45 13.14
N PHE A 103 -14.74 15.78 13.57
CA PHE A 103 -14.51 14.37 13.30
C PHE A 103 -15.62 13.46 13.84
N HIS A 104 -16.08 13.70 15.07
CA HIS A 104 -17.16 12.91 15.69
C HIS A 104 -18.55 13.21 15.12
N GLN A 105 -18.78 14.41 14.59
CA GLN A 105 -20.03 14.80 13.92
C GLN A 105 -20.06 14.43 12.44
N SER A 106 -18.90 14.13 11.85
CA SER A 106 -18.78 13.79 10.43
C SER A 106 -19.45 12.45 10.13
N SER A 107 -20.21 12.42 9.03
CA SER A 107 -20.77 11.17 8.51
C SER A 107 -19.65 10.24 8.02
N LEU A 108 -19.91 8.94 8.02
CA LEU A 108 -18.98 7.95 7.46
C LEU A 108 -18.62 8.28 5.99
N PHE A 109 -19.59 8.76 5.21
CA PHE A 109 -19.36 9.15 3.82
C PHE A 109 -18.33 10.29 3.69
N SER A 110 -18.43 11.32 4.55
CA SER A 110 -17.45 12.42 4.56
C SER A 110 -16.04 11.95 4.90
N ARG A 111 -15.92 10.94 5.76
CA ARG A 111 -14.62 10.34 6.14
C ARG A 111 -14.05 9.42 5.06
N VAL A 112 -14.90 8.83 4.22
CA VAL A 112 -14.49 8.01 3.08
C VAL A 112 -14.15 8.85 1.84
N LEU A 113 -14.62 10.09 1.76
CA LEU A 113 -14.42 10.97 0.60
C LEU A 113 -12.93 11.17 0.22
N PRO A 114 -11.97 11.38 1.15
CA PRO A 114 -10.56 11.46 0.80
C PRO A 114 -10.05 10.19 0.10
N PHE A 115 -10.52 9.01 0.52
CA PHE A 115 -10.15 7.74 -0.09
C PHE A 115 -10.73 7.58 -1.50
N ILE A 116 -11.97 8.05 -1.73
CA ILE A 116 -12.57 8.07 -3.07
C ILE A 116 -11.75 8.99 -3.99
N ALA A 117 -11.40 10.19 -3.51
CA ALA A 117 -10.55 11.11 -4.26
C ALA A 117 -9.18 10.50 -4.56
N GLY A 118 -8.54 9.87 -3.57
CA GLY A 118 -7.27 9.15 -3.75
C GLY A 118 -7.36 8.03 -4.79
N ALA A 119 -8.44 7.24 -4.78
CA ALA A 119 -8.68 6.19 -5.78
C ALA A 119 -8.87 6.75 -7.19
N VAL A 120 -9.59 7.87 -7.33
CA VAL A 120 -9.75 8.58 -8.61
C VAL A 120 -8.40 9.12 -9.11
N CYS A 121 -7.62 9.77 -8.24
CA CYS A 121 -6.28 10.25 -8.57
C CYS A 121 -5.36 9.10 -9.03
N TYR A 122 -5.37 7.98 -8.30
CA TYR A 122 -4.63 6.78 -8.67
C TYR A 122 -5.03 6.28 -10.06
N PHE A 123 -6.33 6.16 -10.34
CA PHE A 123 -6.83 5.68 -11.63
C PHE A 123 -6.41 6.59 -12.79
N VAL A 124 -6.47 7.91 -12.61
CA VAL A 124 -6.04 8.88 -13.63
C VAL A 124 -4.55 8.71 -13.93
N ILE A 125 -3.70 8.64 -12.90
CA ILE A 125 -2.26 8.47 -13.07
C ILE A 125 -1.96 7.13 -13.74
N LEU A 126 -2.55 6.03 -13.26
CA LEU A 126 -2.37 4.70 -13.86
C LEU A 126 -2.77 4.68 -15.33
N THR A 127 -3.90 5.30 -15.68
CA THR A 127 -4.35 5.41 -17.07
C THR A 127 -3.35 6.18 -17.92
N ALA A 128 -2.82 7.30 -17.41
CA ALA A 128 -1.80 8.06 -18.09
C ALA A 128 -0.52 7.23 -18.33
N LEU A 129 -0.07 6.46 -17.32
CA LEU A 129 1.08 5.57 -17.44
C LEU A 129 0.88 4.50 -18.53
N VAL A 130 -0.30 3.87 -18.56
CA VAL A 130 -0.65 2.86 -19.58
C VAL A 130 -0.69 3.49 -20.98
N VAL A 131 -1.26 4.69 -21.13
CA VAL A 131 -1.30 5.38 -22.43
C VAL A 131 0.10 5.74 -22.91
N ILE A 132 0.97 6.22 -22.03
CA ILE A 132 2.38 6.52 -22.35
C ILE A 132 3.09 5.24 -22.82
N ASP A 133 2.97 4.14 -22.09
CA ASP A 133 3.57 2.85 -22.47
C ASP A 133 3.04 2.33 -23.82
N ALA A 134 1.75 2.51 -24.10
CA ALA A 134 1.11 2.00 -25.31
C ALA A 134 1.39 2.82 -26.58
N THR A 135 1.72 4.11 -26.47
CA THR A 135 1.73 5.04 -27.62
C THR A 135 3.13 5.40 -28.11
N VAL A 136 4.18 5.15 -27.33
CA VAL A 136 5.53 5.62 -27.66
C VAL A 136 6.40 4.47 -28.20
N PRO A 137 7.21 4.68 -29.27
CA PRO A 137 7.98 3.62 -29.90
C PRO A 137 9.00 2.95 -28.97
N MET A 138 8.87 1.63 -28.79
CA MET A 138 9.70 0.82 -27.90
C MET A 138 11.11 0.63 -28.43
N HIS A 139 12.07 1.42 -27.91
CA HIS A 139 13.50 1.25 -28.21
C HIS A 139 14.30 0.62 -27.06
N SER A 140 13.88 0.81 -25.80
CA SER A 140 14.36 0.08 -24.61
C SER A 140 13.58 0.47 -23.35
N CYS A 141 12.83 -0.45 -22.75
CA CYS A 141 12.00 -0.24 -21.54
C CYS A 141 12.75 0.23 -20.29
N THR A 142 14.10 0.24 -20.29
CA THR A 142 14.94 0.63 -19.14
C THR A 142 15.81 1.86 -19.39
N ARG A 143 15.90 2.32 -20.64
CA ARG A 143 16.79 3.42 -21.05
C ARG A 143 16.12 4.48 -21.89
N SER A 144 14.88 4.25 -22.31
CA SER A 144 14.18 5.18 -23.17
C SER A 144 13.52 6.32 -22.38
N PRO A 145 13.15 7.43 -23.04
CA PRO A 145 12.37 8.50 -22.43
C PRO A 145 11.07 8.01 -21.77
N GLU A 146 10.49 6.92 -22.30
CA GLU A 146 9.29 6.26 -21.76
C GLU A 146 9.55 5.61 -20.41
N ALA A 147 10.69 4.91 -20.27
CA ALA A 147 11.15 4.41 -18.98
C ALA A 147 11.28 5.58 -18.00
N SER A 148 11.77 6.74 -18.45
CA SER A 148 11.87 7.93 -17.60
C SER A 148 10.51 8.43 -17.11
N ALA A 149 9.46 8.43 -17.95
CA ALA A 149 8.11 8.87 -17.60
C ALA A 149 7.35 7.89 -16.69
N VAL A 150 7.54 6.58 -16.86
CA VAL A 150 6.99 5.59 -15.92
C VAL A 150 7.73 5.67 -14.58
N ILE A 151 9.03 5.92 -14.62
CA ILE A 151 9.83 6.10 -13.40
C ILE A 151 9.53 7.44 -12.70
N THR A 152 8.97 8.47 -13.36
CA THR A 152 8.52 9.68 -12.63
C THR A 152 7.35 9.39 -11.68
N CYS A 153 6.67 8.26 -11.80
CA CYS A 153 5.70 7.81 -10.80
C CYS A 153 6.34 7.57 -9.43
N TYR A 154 7.61 7.14 -9.37
CA TYR A 154 8.35 7.06 -8.11
C TYR A 154 8.63 8.46 -7.52
N ASP A 155 8.89 9.46 -8.37
CA ASP A 155 9.10 10.85 -7.93
C ASP A 155 7.82 11.41 -7.28
N PHE A 156 6.66 11.17 -7.90
CA PHE A 156 5.35 11.52 -7.30
C PHE A 156 5.11 10.76 -5.98
N SER A 157 5.44 9.47 -5.96
CA SER A 157 5.27 8.65 -4.76
C SER A 157 6.11 9.21 -3.62
N LEU A 158 7.39 9.51 -3.87
CA LEU A 158 8.29 10.10 -2.88
C LEU A 158 7.75 11.44 -2.37
N ALA A 159 7.32 12.34 -3.26
CA ALA A 159 6.79 13.64 -2.86
C ALA A 159 5.57 13.50 -1.92
N ILE A 160 4.66 12.57 -2.21
CA ILE A 160 3.51 12.28 -1.35
C ILE A 160 3.97 11.67 -0.02
N THR A 161 4.88 10.69 -0.04
CA THR A 161 5.44 10.07 1.17
C THR A 161 6.08 11.10 2.07
N THR A 162 6.90 12.01 1.54
CA THR A 162 7.55 13.08 2.32
C THR A 162 6.51 14.01 2.95
N VAL A 163 5.43 14.36 2.24
CA VAL A 163 4.32 15.13 2.83
C VAL A 163 3.69 14.36 4.00
N CYS A 164 3.43 13.06 3.84
CA CYS A 164 2.91 12.21 4.93
C CYS A 164 3.85 12.19 6.14
N VAL A 165 5.16 12.05 5.92
CA VAL A 165 6.18 12.03 6.97
C VAL A 165 6.24 13.37 7.72
N ILE A 166 6.12 14.50 7.02
CA ILE A 166 6.05 15.83 7.64
C ILE A 166 4.80 15.94 8.52
N ILE A 167 3.63 15.54 8.01
CA ILE A 167 2.38 15.63 8.78
C ILE A 167 2.42 14.69 10.00
N LEU A 168 2.91 13.46 9.84
CA LEU A 168 3.11 12.51 10.94
C LEU A 168 4.08 13.05 11.99
N SER A 169 5.16 13.74 11.58
CA SER A 169 6.08 14.40 12.49
C SER A 169 5.39 15.48 13.33
N VAL A 170 4.55 16.29 12.69
CA VAL A 170 3.75 17.32 13.37
C VAL A 170 2.76 16.68 14.34
N LEU A 171 2.07 15.61 13.92
CA LEU A 171 1.15 14.86 14.78
C LEU A 171 1.87 14.32 16.01
N LEU A 172 3.04 13.68 15.83
CA LEU A 172 3.85 13.17 16.93
C LEU A 172 4.26 14.27 17.90
N HIS A 173 4.83 15.35 17.39
CA HIS A 173 5.29 16.46 18.20
C HIS A 173 4.18 17.07 19.04
N LYS A 174 2.97 17.20 18.48
CA LYS A 174 1.81 17.77 19.19
C LYS A 174 1.13 16.79 20.15
N ASN A 175 1.42 15.49 20.05
CA ASN A 175 0.70 14.43 20.77
C ASN A 175 1.62 13.49 21.59
N LEU A 176 2.80 13.96 22.01
CA LEU A 176 3.81 13.14 22.71
C LEU A 176 3.29 12.38 23.95
N ASN A 177 2.33 12.97 24.67
CA ASN A 177 1.76 12.38 25.90
C ASN A 177 0.37 11.77 25.70
N SER A 178 -0.13 11.63 24.47
CA SER A 178 -1.46 11.09 24.20
C SER A 178 -1.42 9.62 23.82
N SER A 179 -2.59 8.97 23.86
CA SER A 179 -2.76 7.61 23.36
C SER A 179 -2.45 7.47 21.85
N TYR A 180 -2.42 8.58 21.10
CA TYR A 180 -2.06 8.60 19.68
C TYR A 180 -0.55 8.44 19.42
N PHE A 181 0.31 8.68 20.41
CA PHE A 181 1.75 8.65 20.20
C PHE A 181 2.25 7.31 19.62
N LYS A 182 1.88 6.19 20.26
CA LYS A 182 2.33 4.86 19.83
C LYS A 182 1.89 4.49 18.41
N PRO A 183 0.60 4.60 18.02
CA PRO A 183 0.18 4.29 16.67
C PRO A 183 0.82 5.23 15.64
N VAL A 184 0.85 6.54 15.89
CA VAL A 184 1.44 7.50 14.94
C VAL A 184 2.96 7.26 14.80
N MET A 185 3.65 6.90 15.89
CA MET A 185 5.10 6.64 15.86
C MET A 185 5.43 5.41 15.02
N LEU A 186 4.62 4.35 15.15
CA LEU A 186 4.81 3.16 14.33
C LEU A 186 4.68 3.49 12.84
N HIS A 187 3.63 4.23 12.46
CA HIS A 187 3.41 4.62 11.07
C HIS A 187 4.54 5.53 10.57
N PHE A 188 4.94 6.52 11.36
CA PHE A 188 6.06 7.38 11.01
C PHE A 188 7.34 6.60 10.70
N LEU A 189 7.74 5.68 11.59
CA LEU A 189 8.93 4.86 11.38
C LEU A 189 8.76 3.91 10.19
N ALA A 190 7.60 3.26 10.06
CA ALA A 190 7.32 2.35 8.96
C ALA A 190 7.35 3.07 7.61
N THR A 191 6.74 4.25 7.51
CA THR A 191 6.76 5.09 6.30
C THR A 191 8.18 5.50 5.92
N ILE A 192 9.01 5.94 6.88
CA ILE A 192 10.40 6.32 6.57
C ILE A 192 11.21 5.13 6.05
N PHE A 193 11.20 4.01 6.77
CA PHE A 193 12.11 2.90 6.49
C PHE A 193 11.63 1.98 5.36
N LEU A 194 10.31 1.87 5.15
CA LEU A 194 9.73 0.93 4.19
C LEU A 194 9.19 1.62 2.92
N GLU A 195 9.04 2.95 2.93
CA GLU A 195 8.56 3.70 1.76
C GLU A 195 9.53 4.82 1.35
N GLU A 196 9.80 5.80 2.22
CA GLU A 196 10.56 7.02 1.83
C GLU A 196 12.01 6.74 1.44
N ILE A 197 12.77 6.03 2.29
CA ILE A 197 14.16 5.67 2.01
C ILE A 197 14.27 4.77 0.77
N PRO A 198 13.46 3.70 0.61
CA PRO A 198 13.46 2.88 -0.61
C PRO A 198 13.15 3.67 -1.89
N LEU A 199 12.14 4.55 -1.85
CA LEU A 199 11.79 5.41 -2.98
C LEU A 199 12.94 6.35 -3.35
N LEU A 200 13.55 6.99 -2.35
CA LEU A 200 14.72 7.84 -2.55
C LEU A 200 15.90 7.05 -3.16
N ALA A 201 16.16 5.84 -2.67
CA ALA A 201 17.20 4.97 -3.21
C ALA A 201 16.91 4.57 -4.68
N CYS A 202 15.66 4.26 -5.01
CA CYS A 202 15.24 3.96 -6.37
C CYS A 202 15.48 5.14 -7.31
N ILE A 203 15.10 6.36 -6.88
CA ILE A 203 15.29 7.60 -7.66
C ILE A 203 16.78 7.92 -7.83
N ILE A 204 17.60 7.81 -6.78
CA ILE A 204 19.05 8.02 -6.91
C ILE A 204 19.63 7.02 -7.90
N LEU A 205 19.31 5.73 -7.75
CA LEU A 205 19.86 4.68 -8.61
C LEU A 205 19.39 4.80 -10.07
N LYS A 206 18.20 5.34 -10.33
CA LYS A 206 17.75 5.70 -11.68
C LYS A 206 18.76 6.58 -12.40
N TYR A 207 19.25 7.64 -11.75
CA TYR A 207 20.17 8.60 -12.37
C TYR A 207 21.62 8.09 -12.45
N TYR A 208 22.08 7.31 -11.47
CA TYR A 208 23.47 6.86 -11.41
C TYR A 208 23.73 5.48 -12.04
N ASN A 209 22.78 4.55 -11.93
CA ASN A 209 22.95 3.17 -12.42
C ASN A 209 21.59 2.50 -12.73
N PRO A 210 21.09 2.64 -13.97
CA PRO A 210 19.76 2.14 -14.36
C PRO A 210 19.56 0.64 -14.13
N LYS A 211 20.62 -0.17 -14.22
CA LYS A 211 20.53 -1.62 -13.94
C LYS A 211 20.21 -1.90 -12.47
N LYS A 212 20.78 -1.12 -11.55
CA LYS A 212 20.50 -1.22 -10.12
C LYS A 212 19.16 -0.58 -9.73
N ALA A 213 18.67 0.37 -10.53
CA ALA A 213 17.36 0.99 -10.31
C ALA A 213 16.22 -0.03 -10.38
N ILE A 214 16.30 -0.99 -11.30
CA ILE A 214 15.32 -2.07 -11.43
C ILE A 214 15.27 -2.93 -10.15
N PHE A 215 16.43 -3.34 -9.65
CA PHE A 215 16.51 -4.07 -8.38
C PHE A 215 15.98 -3.25 -7.21
N ALA A 216 16.26 -1.95 -7.17
CA ALA A 216 15.74 -1.05 -6.14
C ALA A 216 14.22 -0.88 -6.22
N ALA A 217 13.64 -0.86 -7.42
CA ALA A 217 12.20 -0.86 -7.64
C ALA A 217 11.57 -2.17 -7.12
N ASP A 218 12.17 -3.32 -7.44
CA ASP A 218 11.70 -4.62 -6.94
C ASP A 218 11.73 -4.68 -5.41
N LEU A 219 12.84 -4.25 -4.82
CA LEU A 219 12.97 -4.17 -3.37
C LEU A 219 11.96 -3.20 -2.74
N THR A 220 11.72 -2.06 -3.38
CA THR A 220 10.71 -1.08 -2.93
C THR A 220 9.32 -1.71 -2.90
N ASN A 221 8.94 -2.47 -3.93
CA ASN A 221 7.65 -3.17 -3.95
C ASN A 221 7.52 -4.19 -2.82
N TRP A 222 8.60 -4.93 -2.53
CA TRP A 222 8.62 -5.88 -1.41
C TRP A 222 8.50 -5.17 -0.07
N LEU A 223 9.21 -4.06 0.12
CA LEU A 223 9.15 -3.27 1.36
C LEU A 223 7.78 -2.61 1.56
N VAL A 224 7.15 -2.13 0.50
CA VAL A 224 5.75 -1.66 0.49
C VAL A 224 4.79 -2.78 0.92
N CYS A 225 4.98 -4.01 0.43
CA CYS A 225 4.20 -5.15 0.89
C CYS A 225 4.41 -5.44 2.38
N VAL A 226 5.67 -5.39 2.83
CA VAL A 226 6.04 -5.59 4.24
C VAL A 226 5.41 -4.52 5.12
N HIS A 227 5.36 -3.26 4.65
CA HIS A 227 4.67 -2.16 5.30
C HIS A 227 3.17 -2.48 5.50
N SER A 228 2.47 -2.93 4.45
CA SER A 228 1.06 -3.35 4.54
C SER A 228 0.83 -4.51 5.52
N ILE A 229 1.74 -5.48 5.55
CA ILE A 229 1.68 -6.60 6.50
C ILE A 229 1.85 -6.10 7.95
N PHE A 230 2.84 -5.24 8.21
CA PHE A 230 3.06 -4.67 9.55
C PHE A 230 1.87 -3.85 10.02
N HIS A 231 1.32 -3.02 9.14
CA HIS A 231 0.11 -2.24 9.42
C HIS A 231 -1.06 -3.15 9.80
N THR A 232 -1.27 -4.21 9.03
CA THR A 232 -2.33 -5.20 9.28
C THR A 232 -2.13 -5.94 10.61
N ALA A 233 -0.91 -6.37 10.89
CA ALA A 233 -0.58 -7.03 12.16
C ALA A 233 -0.80 -6.10 13.35
N TYR A 234 -0.42 -4.83 13.22
CA TYR A 234 -0.67 -3.81 14.24
C TYR A 234 -2.16 -3.57 14.44
N PHE A 235 -2.95 -3.48 13.36
CA PHE A 235 -4.39 -3.34 13.45
C PHE A 235 -5.03 -4.48 14.26
N ILE A 236 -4.73 -5.73 13.93
CA ILE A 236 -5.25 -6.90 14.65
C ILE A 236 -4.76 -6.88 16.11
N GLY A 237 -3.49 -6.56 16.33
CA GLY A 237 -2.86 -6.51 17.65
C GLY A 237 -3.48 -5.48 18.60
N ASN A 238 -4.07 -4.39 18.09
CA ASN A 238 -4.64 -3.33 18.92
C ASN A 238 -6.18 -3.40 19.07
N HIS A 239 -6.88 -4.14 18.21
CA HIS A 239 -8.35 -4.20 18.26
C HIS A 239 -8.86 -5.51 18.89
N GLN A 240 -9.21 -5.46 20.18
CA GLN A 240 -9.68 -6.63 20.93
C GLN A 240 -10.91 -7.29 20.33
N ASP A 241 -11.94 -6.52 19.99
CA ASP A 241 -13.17 -7.01 19.35
C ASP A 241 -12.84 -7.85 18.10
N PHE A 242 -11.83 -7.40 17.34
CA PHE A 242 -11.38 -8.07 16.14
C PHE A 242 -10.71 -9.40 16.47
N ARG A 243 -9.78 -9.42 17.44
CA ARG A 243 -9.08 -10.64 17.89
C ARG A 243 -10.05 -11.71 18.38
N GLU A 244 -11.05 -11.35 19.17
CA GLU A 244 -12.03 -12.31 19.69
C GLU A 244 -12.82 -12.99 18.56
N ILE A 245 -13.21 -12.23 17.53
CA ILE A 245 -13.86 -12.77 16.34
C ILE A 245 -12.91 -13.67 15.55
N MET A 246 -11.64 -13.29 15.42
CA MET A 246 -10.62 -14.13 14.80
C MET A 246 -10.46 -15.47 15.50
N TYR A 247 -10.26 -15.44 16.82
CA TYR A 247 -10.08 -16.65 17.62
C TYR A 247 -11.31 -17.55 17.55
N SER A 248 -12.51 -16.99 17.64
CA SER A 248 -13.75 -17.80 17.53
C SER A 248 -13.90 -18.47 16.16
N LYS A 249 -13.58 -17.78 15.07
CA LYS A 249 -13.57 -18.37 13.71
C LYS A 249 -12.53 -19.47 13.57
N MET A 250 -11.30 -19.24 14.05
CA MET A 250 -10.22 -20.24 14.00
C MET A 250 -10.58 -21.48 14.83
N GLN A 251 -11.14 -21.30 16.03
CA GLN A 251 -11.61 -22.42 16.86
C GLN A 251 -12.72 -23.20 16.16
N ARG A 252 -13.70 -22.50 15.55
CA ARG A 252 -14.80 -23.16 14.83
C ARG A 252 -14.29 -23.97 13.63
N PHE A 253 -13.33 -23.43 12.89
CA PHE A 253 -12.69 -24.12 11.78
C PHE A 253 -11.90 -25.35 12.24
N SER A 254 -11.12 -25.21 13.32
CA SER A 254 -10.38 -26.32 13.93
C SER A 254 -11.30 -27.45 14.41
N ARG A 255 -12.45 -27.13 15.03
CA ARG A 255 -13.44 -28.15 15.43
C ARG A 255 -14.00 -28.91 14.22
N LYS A 256 -14.37 -28.19 13.15
CA LYS A 256 -14.85 -28.80 11.91
C LYS A 256 -13.81 -29.72 11.26
N LEU A 257 -12.53 -29.31 11.23
CA LEU A 257 -11.44 -30.16 10.72
C LEU A 257 -11.20 -31.39 11.59
N ALA A 258 -11.43 -31.28 12.90
CA ALA A 258 -11.36 -32.39 13.85
C ALA A 258 -12.60 -33.31 13.83
N GLY A 259 -13.57 -33.09 12.93
CA GLY A 259 -14.80 -33.88 12.85
C GLY A 259 -15.74 -33.71 14.05
N LYS A 260 -15.63 -32.59 14.77
CA LYS A 260 -16.48 -32.23 15.92
C LYS A 260 -17.45 -31.10 15.59
#